data_AF-A0A8T1MBF5-F1
#
_entry.id   AF-A0A8T1MBF5-F1
#
_cell.length_a   1.000
_cell.length_b   1.000
_cell.length_c   1.000
_cell.angle_alpha   90.00
_cell.angle_beta   90.00
_cell.angle_gamma   90.00
#
_symmetry.space_group_name_H-M   'P 1'
#
loop_
_entity.id
_entity.type
_entity.pdbx_description
1 polymer ?
#
loop_
_entity_poly.entity_id
_entity_poly.type
_entity_poly.pdbx_seq_one_letter_code
_entity_poly.pdbx_strand_id
1 'polypeptide(L)'
;MHIRLASAIFIVVLTSAVALRCYDNTSGKMRTVVNCKTCKIVTITPKAFVYRCSHTPCRENDPDEFCCITSLCNDPKGSEFYSESTH
;
A
#
# COMPACT_ATOMS: atom_id res chain seq x y z
N MET A 1 51.33 -15.91 22.24
CA MET A 1 50.20 -14.97 22.44
C MET A 1 49.67 -14.56 21.07
N HIS A 2 48.58 -15.17 20.61
CA HIS A 2 47.86 -14.69 19.43
C HIS A 2 46.39 -14.56 19.81
N ILE A 3 46.03 -13.34 20.22
CA ILE A 3 44.65 -12.95 20.46
C ILE A 3 43.99 -12.91 19.08
N ARG A 4 43.22 -13.94 18.73
CA ARG A 4 42.34 -13.89 17.55
C ARG A 4 41.10 -13.08 17.90
N LEU A 5 41.28 -11.76 17.96
CA LEU A 5 40.18 -10.80 17.92
C LEU A 5 39.87 -10.57 16.42
N ALA A 6 39.03 -11.42 15.85
CA ALA A 6 38.36 -11.09 14.59
C ALA A 6 36.88 -10.97 14.93
N SER A 7 36.46 -9.71 15.05
CA SER A 7 35.12 -9.24 15.36
C SER A 7 34.06 -10.07 14.65
N ALA A 8 33.10 -10.60 15.44
CA ALA A 8 31.81 -10.99 14.91
C ALA A 8 31.20 -9.75 14.25
N ILE A 9 31.31 -9.64 12.93
CA ILE A 9 30.56 -8.65 12.16
C ILE A 9 29.10 -9.14 12.22
N PHE A 10 28.42 -8.75 13.29
CA PHE A 10 26.98 -8.85 13.42
C PHE A 10 26.41 -7.85 12.42
N ILE A 11 26.32 -8.24 11.15
CA ILE A 11 25.57 -7.50 10.16
C ILE A 11 24.12 -7.65 10.59
N VAL A 12 23.67 -6.74 11.45
CA VAL A 12 22.26 -6.50 11.66
C VAL A 12 21.78 -5.99 10.32
N VAL A 13 21.29 -6.92 9.48
CA VAL A 13 20.49 -6.57 8.32
C VAL A 13 19.24 -5.96 8.93
N LEU A 14 19.29 -4.65 9.19
CA LEU A 14 18.10 -3.83 9.26
C LEU A 14 17.51 -3.99 7.86
N THR A 15 16.68 -5.01 7.69
CA THR A 15 15.78 -5.10 6.56
C THR A 15 14.87 -3.92 6.74
N SER A 16 15.26 -2.78 6.16
CA SER A 16 14.38 -1.65 5.92
C SER A 16 13.24 -2.23 5.13
N ALA A 17 12.17 -2.66 5.83
CA ALA A 17 10.98 -3.17 5.22
C ALA A 17 10.49 -2.02 4.35
N VAL A 18 10.71 -2.13 3.04
CA VAL A 18 10.42 -1.07 2.10
C VAL A 18 8.93 -0.78 2.26
N ALA A 19 8.63 0.37 2.88
CA ALA A 19 7.26 0.78 3.09
C ALA A 19 6.74 1.32 1.76
N LEU A 20 5.72 0.66 1.22
CA LEU A 20 4.98 1.13 0.05
C LEU A 20 4.25 2.43 0.40
N ARG A 21 4.11 3.32 -0.57
CA ARG A 21 3.30 4.53 -0.42
C ARG A 21 1.90 4.24 -0.95
N CYS A 22 0.86 4.53 -0.18
CA CYS A 22 -0.50 4.07 -0.42
C CYS A 22 -1.47 5.23 -0.17
N TYR A 23 -2.54 5.36 -0.95
CA TYR A 23 -3.61 6.30 -0.61
C TYR A 23 -4.49 5.73 0.49
N ASP A 24 -4.84 6.56 1.47
CA ASP A 24 -5.81 6.26 2.50
C ASP A 24 -6.84 7.39 2.61
N ASN A 25 -8.12 7.04 2.66
CA ASN A 25 -9.23 7.96 2.92
C ASN A 25 -10.20 7.42 4.00
N THR A 26 -9.73 6.50 4.85
CA THR A 26 -10.58 5.77 5.79
C THR A 26 -11.19 6.70 6.86
N SER A 27 -10.53 7.81 7.18
CA SER A 27 -10.99 8.79 8.17
C SER A 27 -11.99 9.83 7.64
N GLY A 28 -12.52 9.67 6.41
CA GLY A 28 -13.44 10.64 5.80
C GLY A 28 -12.79 12.00 5.49
N LYS A 29 -11.47 12.12 5.66
CA LYS A 29 -10.67 13.29 5.29
C LYS A 29 -10.08 13.09 3.89
N MET A 30 -9.67 14.21 3.30
CA MET A 30 -8.93 14.31 2.04
C MET A 30 -7.90 13.17 1.88
N ARG A 31 -7.80 12.60 0.67
CA ARG A 31 -6.89 11.48 0.37
C ARG A 31 -5.47 11.84 0.79
N THR A 32 -4.86 11.02 1.65
CA THR A 32 -3.47 11.20 2.08
C THR A 32 -2.62 10.02 1.64
N VAL A 33 -1.36 10.29 1.33
CA VAL A 33 -0.37 9.26 1.03
C VAL A 33 0.31 8.83 2.34
N VAL A 34 0.20 7.56 2.68
CA VAL A 34 0.75 6.94 3.89
C VAL A 34 1.63 5.75 3.56
N ASN A 35 2.59 5.46 4.44
CA ASN A 35 3.54 4.35 4.29
C ASN A 35 2.95 3.05 4.84
N CYS A 36 2.97 1.97 4.06
CA CYS A 36 2.27 0.73 4.34
C CYS A 36 2.94 -0.51 3.70
N LYS A 37 2.42 -1.72 3.95
CA LYS A 37 2.93 -2.94 3.29
C LYS A 37 2.14 -3.34 2.05
N THR A 38 0.85 -2.99 2.00
CA THR A 38 -0.05 -3.31 0.88
C THR A 38 -1.10 -2.22 0.70
N CYS A 39 -1.37 -1.83 -0.54
CA CYS A 39 -2.43 -0.87 -0.87
C CYS A 39 -3.73 -1.63 -1.15
N LYS A 40 -4.87 -1.05 -0.77
CA LYS A 40 -6.19 -1.63 -0.99
C LYS A 40 -7.18 -0.61 -1.54
N ILE A 41 -8.15 -1.11 -2.30
CA ILE A 41 -9.37 -0.42 -2.73
C ILE A 41 -10.53 -1.32 -2.32
N VAL A 42 -11.43 -0.80 -1.48
CA VAL A 42 -12.63 -1.50 -1.04
C VAL A 42 -13.83 -0.84 -1.73
N THR A 43 -14.62 -1.64 -2.43
CA THR A 43 -15.86 -1.21 -3.07
C THR A 43 -16.97 -1.23 -2.03
N ILE A 44 -17.50 -0.05 -1.67
CA ILE A 44 -18.65 0.04 -0.76
C ILE A 44 -19.96 0.00 -1.57
N THR A 45 -19.96 0.68 -2.72
CA THR A 45 -21.00 0.59 -3.75
C THR A 45 -20.33 0.66 -5.12
N PRO A 46 -21.02 0.32 -6.23
CA PRO A 46 -20.44 0.43 -7.58
C PRO A 46 -19.92 1.82 -7.95
N LYS A 47 -20.30 2.87 -7.21
CA LYS A 47 -19.88 4.26 -7.41
C LYS A 47 -19.03 4.82 -6.25
N ALA A 48 -18.79 4.04 -5.19
CA ALA A 48 -18.10 4.52 -3.99
C ALA A 48 -17.00 3.54 -3.57
N PHE A 49 -15.76 4.04 -3.56
CA PHE A 49 -14.56 3.29 -3.20
C PHE A 49 -13.87 3.90 -1.98
N VAL A 50 -13.29 3.05 -1.15
CA VAL A 50 -12.45 3.43 -0.02
C VAL A 50 -11.04 2.92 -0.27
N TYR A 51 -10.07 3.83 -0.22
CA TYR A 51 -8.66 3.53 -0.34
C TYR A 51 -8.12 3.26 1.05
N ARG A 52 -7.43 2.13 1.21
CA ARG A 52 -6.86 1.73 2.50
C ARG A 52 -5.40 1.40 2.38
N CYS A 53 -4.67 1.84 3.38
CA CYS A 53 -3.32 1.39 3.69
C CYS A 53 -3.40 0.18 4.63
N SER A 54 -2.69 -0.91 4.33
CA SER A 54 -2.65 -2.10 5.17
C SER A 54 -1.22 -2.57 5.48
N HIS A 55 -1.05 -3.15 6.66
CA HIS A 55 0.19 -3.81 7.10
C HIS A 55 0.11 -5.33 6.99
N THR A 56 -1.03 -5.87 6.56
CA THR A 56 -1.20 -7.29 6.29
C THR A 56 -1.00 -7.59 4.80
N PRO A 57 -0.48 -8.78 4.45
CA PRO A 57 -0.42 -9.22 3.06
C PRO A 57 -1.82 -9.21 2.40
N CYS A 58 -1.85 -9.05 1.08
CA CYS A 58 -3.07 -9.18 0.31
C CYS A 58 -3.69 -10.58 0.52
N ARG A 59 -5.01 -10.62 0.69
CA ARG A 59 -5.78 -11.86 0.64
C ARG A 59 -6.45 -11.94 -0.72
N GLU A 60 -6.34 -13.07 -1.41
CA GLU A 60 -6.88 -13.23 -2.77
C GLU A 60 -8.39 -13.47 -2.85
N ASN A 61 -9.11 -13.49 -1.72
CA ASN A 61 -10.46 -14.07 -1.64
C ASN A 61 -11.58 -13.10 -1.24
N ASP A 62 -11.42 -11.79 -1.47
CA ASP A 62 -12.47 -10.83 -1.18
C ASP A 62 -12.94 -10.15 -2.48
N PRO A 63 -14.19 -10.41 -2.95
CA PRO A 63 -14.68 -9.89 -4.21
C PRO A 63 -14.88 -8.37 -4.20
N ASP A 64 -14.98 -7.77 -3.01
CA ASP A 64 -15.18 -6.34 -2.83
C ASP A 64 -13.87 -5.59 -2.54
N GLU A 65 -12.74 -6.30 -2.42
CA GLU A 65 -11.41 -5.73 -2.13
C GLU A 65 -10.41 -6.02 -3.25
N PHE A 66 -9.92 -4.94 -3.88
CA PHE A 66 -8.72 -5.01 -4.72
C PHE A 66 -7.48 -4.71 -3.87
N CYS A 67 -6.47 -5.57 -3.93
CA CYS A 67 -5.22 -5.40 -3.18
C CYS A 67 -4.00 -5.46 -4.10
N CYS A 68 -3.02 -4.58 -3.86
CA CYS A 68 -1.83 -4.47 -4.69
C CYS A 68 -0.58 -4.07 -3.87
N ILE A 69 0.60 -4.42 -4.39
CA ILE A 69 1.89 -4.34 -3.67
C ILE A 69 2.91 -3.41 -4.33
N THR A 70 2.44 -2.45 -5.12
CA THR A 70 3.28 -1.42 -5.75
C THR A 70 2.95 -0.06 -5.14
N SER A 71 3.91 0.85 -5.05
CA SER A 71 3.62 2.20 -4.52
C SER A 71 2.59 2.91 -5.40
N LEU A 72 1.58 3.50 -4.75
CA LEU A 72 0.47 4.23 -5.33
C LEU A 72 -0.34 3.41 -6.34
N CYS A 73 -0.33 2.07 -6.24
CA CYS A 73 -1.12 1.22 -7.13
C CYS A 73 -2.62 1.34 -6.89
N ASN A 74 -3.03 1.82 -5.70
CA ASN A 74 -4.41 2.18 -5.41
C ASN A 74 -4.72 3.65 -5.74
N ASP A 75 -3.87 4.32 -6.53
CA ASP A 75 -4.22 5.59 -7.13
C ASP A 75 -5.47 5.40 -8.01
N PRO A 76 -6.50 6.25 -7.87
CA PRO A 76 -7.58 6.28 -8.82
C PRO A 76 -7.01 6.81 -10.13
N LYS A 77 -6.63 5.90 -11.03
CA LYS A 77 -6.40 6.23 -12.43
C LYS A 77 -7.66 6.92 -12.96
N GLY A 78 -7.66 8.24 -12.95
CA GLY A 78 -8.66 9.09 -13.55
C GLY A 78 -10.10 8.81 -13.09
N SER A 79 -10.54 9.54 -12.07
CA SER A 79 -11.89 10.14 -12.08
C SER A 79 -12.15 11.03 -13.33
N GLU A 80 -11.20 11.12 -14.27
CA GLU A 80 -11.31 11.70 -15.60
C GLU A 80 -11.91 10.74 -16.66
N PHE A 81 -12.22 9.48 -16.34
CA PHE A 81 -12.89 8.56 -17.29
C PHE A 81 -14.43 8.59 -17.23
N TYR A 82 -15.03 9.42 -16.37
CA TYR A 82 -16.50 9.53 -16.22
C TYR A 82 -17.05 10.96 -16.48
N SER A 83 -16.33 11.77 -17.24
CA SER A 83 -16.81 13.11 -17.65
C SER A 83 -16.94 13.32 -19.17
N GLU A 84 -16.88 12.28 -19.99
CA GLU A 84 -17.25 12.43 -21.41
C GLU A 84 -17.72 11.12 -22.04
N SER A 85 -19.04 10.93 -22.09
CA SER A 85 -19.78 10.17 -23.12
C SER A 85 -21.28 10.43 -22.92
N THR A 86 -21.65 11.72 -22.93
CA THR A 86 -22.99 12.12 -23.35
C THR A 86 -22.87 12.45 -24.82
N HIS A 87 -23.26 11.52 -25.69
CA HIS A 87 -23.74 11.80 -27.04
C HIS A 87 -24.48 10.58 -27.59
#